data_AF-A0A7C6HY23-F1
#
_entry.id   AF-A0A7C6HY23-F1
#
_cell.length_a   1.000
_cell.length_b   1.000
_cell.length_c   1.000
_cell.angle_alpha   90.00
_cell.angle_beta   90.00
_cell.angle_gamma   90.00
#
_symmetry.space_group_name_H-M   'P 1'
#
loop_
_entity.id
_entity.type
_entity.pdbx_description
1 polymer ?
#
loop_
_entity_poly.entity_id
_entity_poly.type
_entity_poly.pdbx_seq_one_letter_code
_entity_poly.pdbx_strand_id
1 'polypeptide(L)'
;IHIKNESAYAGVIERVTEKIKSVLTEKQRQIILKIKWESEQRIEKYSGIDIYQAVIDEGIANFEDFKTWNKNKKNIAISMWEPSVEMGKRD
;
A
#
# COMPACT_ATOMS: atom_id res chain seq x y z
N ILE A 1 -0.65 -18.28 8.48
CA ILE A 1 0.09 -17.23 9.23
C ILE A 1 -0.91 -16.57 10.16
N HIS A 2 -0.84 -16.87 11.45
CA HIS A 2 -1.64 -16.22 12.50
C HIS A 2 -0.63 -15.51 13.41
N ILE A 3 -0.63 -14.18 13.42
CA ILE A 3 0.21 -13.38 14.32
C ILE A 3 -0.71 -12.90 15.44
N LYS A 4 -0.46 -13.34 16.68
CA LYS A 4 -1.21 -12.91 17.87
C LYS A 4 -0.98 -11.41 18.12
N ASN A 5 -2.08 -10.71 18.40
CA ASN A 5 -2.24 -9.28 18.21
C ASN A 5 -2.53 -8.61 19.56
N GLU A 6 -1.49 -8.12 20.25
CA GLU A 6 -1.60 -7.30 21.48
C GLU A 6 -1.04 -5.89 21.25
N SER A 7 -1.30 -5.31 20.08
CA SER A 7 -0.95 -3.91 19.79
C SER A 7 -2.20 -3.16 19.34
N ALA A 8 -2.34 -1.89 19.72
CA ALA A 8 -3.44 -1.03 19.26
C ALA A 8 -3.54 -0.89 17.72
N TYR A 9 -2.53 -1.38 16.98
CA TYR A 9 -2.50 -1.49 15.52
C TYR A 9 -3.18 -2.75 14.97
N ALA A 10 -3.55 -3.70 15.84
CA ALA A 10 -4.16 -4.97 15.52
C ALA A 10 -5.36 -4.86 14.58
N GLY A 11 -6.38 -4.12 15.02
CA GLY A 11 -7.65 -4.00 14.31
C GLY A 11 -7.60 -3.05 13.12
N VAL A 12 -6.63 -2.14 13.06
CA VAL A 12 -6.44 -1.24 11.90
C VAL A 12 -5.79 -2.02 10.76
N ILE A 13 -4.76 -2.82 11.07
CA ILE A 13 -4.10 -3.68 10.09
C ILE A 13 -5.07 -4.74 9.56
N GLU A 14 -5.90 -5.35 10.42
CA GLU A 14 -6.90 -6.32 9.98
C GLU A 14 -7.92 -5.71 9.00
N ARG A 15 -8.48 -4.53 9.31
CA ARG A 15 -9.42 -3.84 8.40
C ARG A 15 -8.78 -3.42 7.08
N VAL A 16 -7.56 -2.88 7.12
CA VAL A 16 -6.81 -2.49 5.92
C VAL A 16 -6.46 -3.73 5.09
N THR A 17 -6.09 -4.84 5.73
CA THR A 17 -5.76 -6.10 5.05
C THR A 17 -6.96 -6.69 4.33
N GLU A 18 -8.14 -6.73 4.97
CA GLU A 18 -9.35 -7.24 4.34
C GLU A 18 -9.81 -6.34 3.17
N LYS A 19 -9.74 -5.02 3.32
CA LYS A 19 -10.05 -4.09 2.21
C LYS A 19 -9.05 -4.24 1.06
N ILE A 20 -7.76 -4.34 1.34
CA ILE A 20 -6.74 -4.58 0.32
C ILE A 20 -7.04 -5.88 -0.42
N LYS A 21 -7.34 -6.99 0.28
CA LYS A 21 -7.72 -8.25 -0.40
C LYS A 21 -8.93 -8.09 -1.31
N SER A 22 -9.89 -7.23 -0.94
CA SER A 22 -11.08 -6.98 -1.75
C SER A 22 -10.84 -6.14 -3.00
N VAL A 23 -9.82 -5.28 -3.03
CA VAL A 23 -9.56 -4.36 -4.16
C VAL A 23 -8.31 -4.70 -4.96
N LEU A 24 -7.42 -5.53 -4.40
CA LEU A 24 -6.13 -5.83 -5.00
C LEU A 24 -6.26 -6.87 -6.12
N THR A 25 -6.00 -6.43 -7.34
CA THR A 25 -5.87 -7.33 -8.49
C THR A 25 -4.53 -8.06 -8.49
N GLU A 26 -4.44 -9.23 -9.15
CA GLU A 26 -3.17 -9.96 -9.27
C GLU A 26 -2.09 -9.10 -9.95
N LYS A 27 -2.46 -8.26 -10.93
CA LYS A 27 -1.54 -7.32 -11.57
C LYS A 27 -0.95 -6.33 -10.57
N GLN A 28 -1.78 -5.71 -9.73
CA GLN A 28 -1.31 -4.79 -8.68
C GLN A 28 -0.46 -5.51 -7.64
N ARG A 29 -0.81 -6.75 -7.28
CA ARG A 29 0.00 -7.58 -6.38
C ARG A 29 1.41 -7.80 -6.92
N GLN A 30 1.55 -8.13 -8.20
CA GLN A 30 2.85 -8.30 -8.85
C GLN A 30 3.66 -7.00 -8.87
N ILE A 31 3.02 -5.87 -9.14
CA ILE A 31 3.65 -4.55 -9.11
C ILE A 31 4.17 -4.23 -7.70
N ILE A 32 3.37 -4.45 -6.65
CA ILE A 32 3.76 -4.21 -5.26
C ILE A 32 4.96 -5.07 -4.87
N LEU A 33 4.95 -6.36 -5.22
CA LEU A 33 6.07 -7.26 -4.95
C LEU A 33 7.33 -6.82 -5.68
N LYS A 34 7.20 -6.38 -6.94
CA LYS A 34 8.31 -5.84 -7.72
C LYS A 34 8.91 -4.59 -7.08
N ILE A 35 8.07 -3.61 -6.70
CA ILE A 35 8.53 -2.38 -6.04
C ILE A 35 9.22 -2.69 -4.72
N LYS A 36 8.68 -3.60 -3.90
CA LYS A 36 9.33 -4.04 -2.65
C LYS A 36 10.70 -4.67 -2.91
N TRP A 37 10.78 -5.59 -3.86
CA TRP A 37 12.03 -6.24 -4.24
C TRP A 37 13.06 -5.23 -4.74
N GLU A 38 12.67 -4.31 -5.64
CA GLU A 38 13.57 -3.25 -6.13
C GLU A 38 14.04 -2.31 -5.02
N SER A 39 13.17 -1.99 -4.06
CA SER A 39 13.53 -1.19 -2.88
C SER A 39 14.63 -1.86 -2.05
N GLU A 40 14.51 -3.18 -1.82
CA GLU A 40 15.50 -3.98 -1.11
C GLU A 40 16.82 -4.06 -1.88
N GLN A 41 16.78 -4.30 -3.19
CA GLN A 41 17.98 -4.33 -4.04
C GLN A 41 18.74 -3.00 -4.01
N ARG A 42 18.02 -1.88 -3.86
CA ARG A 42 18.59 -0.54 -3.83
C ARG A 42 18.90 -0.02 -2.41
N ILE A 43 18.62 -0.83 -1.37
CA ILE A 43 18.82 -0.47 0.04
C ILE A 43 18.03 0.79 0.43
N GLU A 44 16.89 1.02 -0.23
CA GLU A 44 16.00 2.16 0.04
C GLU A 44 14.82 1.69 0.91
N LYS A 45 14.64 2.31 2.08
CA LYS A 45 13.56 1.95 3.01
C LYS A 45 12.31 2.79 2.77
N TYR A 46 11.22 2.10 2.42
CA TYR A 46 9.91 2.70 2.22
C TYR A 46 8.86 2.05 3.12
N SER A 47 7.85 2.82 3.50
CA SER A 47 6.69 2.28 4.23
C SER A 47 5.90 1.35 3.31
N GLY A 48 5.52 0.16 3.82
CA GLY A 48 4.67 -0.76 3.07
C GLY A 48 3.33 -0.13 2.69
N ILE A 49 2.76 0.70 3.57
CA ILE A 49 1.50 1.41 3.34
C ILE A 49 1.62 2.38 2.17
N ASP A 50 2.75 3.08 2.05
CA ASP A 50 3.00 3.98 0.92
C ASP A 50 3.06 3.22 -0.41
N ILE A 51 3.64 2.03 -0.43
CA ILE A 51 3.67 1.17 -1.62
C ILE A 51 2.25 0.72 -2.00
N TYR A 52 1.43 0.31 -1.02
CA TYR A 52 0.03 -0.06 -1.30
C TYR A 52 -0.78 1.14 -1.82
N GLN A 53 -0.66 2.30 -1.19
CA GLN A 53 -1.35 3.52 -1.61
C GLN A 53 -0.95 3.93 -3.04
N ALA A 54 0.36 3.96 -3.33
CA ALA A 54 0.87 4.30 -4.65
C ALA A 54 0.30 3.40 -5.76
N VAL A 55 0.19 2.10 -5.51
CA VAL A 55 -0.26 1.15 -6.54
C VAL A 55 -1.78 1.11 -6.64
N ILE A 56 -2.50 1.25 -5.53
CA ILE A 56 -3.96 1.11 -5.48
C ILE A 56 -4.66 2.43 -5.86
N ASP A 57 -4.28 3.54 -5.22
CA ASP A 57 -4.97 4.82 -5.43
C ASP A 57 -4.36 5.62 -6.59
N GLU A 58 -3.03 5.56 -6.75
CA GLU A 58 -2.31 6.38 -7.74
C GLU A 58 -1.98 5.59 -9.02
N GLY A 59 -2.26 4.29 -9.05
CA GLY A 59 -2.06 3.43 -10.22
C GLY A 59 -0.59 3.24 -10.63
N ILE A 60 0.35 3.52 -9.74
CA ILE A 60 1.79 3.47 -10.02
C ILE A 60 2.22 2.03 -10.32
N ALA A 61 2.99 1.85 -11.40
CA ALA A 61 3.33 0.52 -11.93
C ALA A 61 4.82 0.14 -11.83
N ASN A 62 5.69 1.06 -11.40
CA ASN A 62 7.13 0.82 -11.33
C ASN A 62 7.79 1.62 -10.18
N PHE A 63 9.03 1.27 -9.88
CA PHE A 63 9.77 1.83 -8.76
C PHE A 63 10.15 3.31 -8.94
N GLU A 64 10.47 3.77 -10.15
CA GLU A 64 10.90 5.16 -10.38
C GLU A 64 9.75 6.15 -10.14
N ASP A 65 8.56 5.81 -10.65
CA ASP A 65 7.35 6.59 -10.45
C ASP A 65 6.94 6.59 -8.97
N PHE A 66 7.07 5.43 -8.30
CA PHE A 66 6.84 5.31 -6.87
C PHE A 66 7.77 6.22 -6.06
N LYS A 67 9.07 6.23 -6.38
CA LYS A 67 10.07 7.07 -5.72
C LYS A 67 9.76 8.55 -5.91
N THR A 68 9.34 8.93 -7.10
CA THR A 68 8.95 10.31 -7.42
C THR A 68 7.69 10.71 -6.64
N TRP A 69 6.68 9.84 -6.61
CA TRP A 69 5.47 10.07 -5.84
C TRP A 69 5.76 10.17 -4.34
N ASN A 70 6.56 9.27 -3.78
CA ASN A 70 6.89 9.25 -2.36
C ASN A 70 7.65 10.52 -1.92
N LYS A 71 8.54 11.05 -2.76
CA LYS A 71 9.23 12.33 -2.52
C LYS A 71 8.30 13.54 -2.54
N ASN A 72 7.28 13.52 -3.40
CA ASN A 72 6.32 14.62 -3.56
C ASN A 72 5.17 14.55 -2.56
N LYS A 73 4.92 13.40 -1.94
CA LYS A 73 3.92 13.23 -0.89
C LYS A 73 4.28 14.15 0.28
N LYS A 74 3.36 15.03 0.68
CA LYS A 74 3.51 15.83 1.90
C LYS A 74 3.63 14.86 3.08
N ASN A 75 4.80 14.82 3.71
CA ASN A 75 5.12 13.90 4.81
C ASN A 75 4.09 14.02 5.94
N ILE A 76 3.14 13.09 6.01
CA ILE A 76 2.35 12.85 7.21
C ILE A 76 3.12 11.76 7.96
N ALA A 77 3.72 12.11 9.08
CA ALA A 77 4.63 11.26 9.86
C ALA A 77 4.03 9.89 10.26
N ILE A 78 2.70 9.73 10.18
CA ILE A 78 1.99 8.46 10.32
C ILE A 78 0.91 8.42 9.23
N SER A 79 1.14 7.67 8.15
CA SER A 79 0.14 7.47 7.09
C SER A 79 -0.91 6.46 7.57
N MET A 80 -2.03 6.93 8.14
CA MET A 80 -3.23 6.11 8.41
C MET A 80 -4.08 5.96 7.13
N TRP A 81 -3.44 5.57 6.02
CA TRP A 81 -4.15 5.38 4.76
C TRP A 81 -4.99 4.11 4.81
N GLU A 82 -6.25 4.22 4.39
CA GLU A 82 -7.12 3.09 4.09
C GLU A 82 -7.61 3.21 2.65
N PRO A 83 -7.66 2.13 1.86
CA PRO A 83 -8.18 2.17 0.50
C PRO A 83 -9.67 2.55 0.54
N SER A 84 -10.03 3.53 -0.30
CA SER A 84 -11.43 3.87 -0.53
C SER A 84 -12.06 2.75 -1.35
N VAL A 85 -12.96 1.98 -0.74
CA VAL A 85 -13.82 1.07 -1.50
C VAL A 85 -14.81 1.98 -2.23
N GLU A 86 -14.55 2.31 -3.49
CA GLU A 86 -15.61 2.84 -4.34
C GLU A 86 -16.69 1.77 -4.45
N MET A 87 -17.69 1.84 -3.57
CA MET A 87 -18.99 1.24 -3.85
C MET A 87 -19.44 1.90 -5.15
N GLY A 88 -19.44 1.12 -6.22
CA GLY A 88 -19.76 1.57 -7.57
C GLY A 88 -20.91 2.57 -7.57
N LYS A 89 -20.73 3.65 -8.32
CA LYS A 89 -21.81 4.55 -8.70
C LYS A 89 -23.02 3.70 -9.08
N ARG A 90 -24.07 3.78 -8.27
CA ARG A 90 -25.40 3.37 -8.68
C ARG A 90 -25.91 4.53 -9.52
N ASP A 91 -25.83 4.37 -10.84
CA ASP A 91 -26.66 5.12 -11.78
C ASP A 91 -28.15 4.79 -11.54
#